data_AF-A0A952HMF9-F1
#
_entry.id   AF-A0A952HMF9-F1
#
_cell.length_a   1.000
_cell.length_b   1.000
_cell.length_c   1.000
_cell.angle_alpha   90.00
_cell.angle_beta   90.00
_cell.angle_gamma   90.00
#
_symmetry.space_group_name_H-M   'P 1'
#
loop_
_entity.id
_entity.type
_entity.pdbx_description
1 polymer ?
#
loop_
_entity_poly.entity_id
_entity_poly.type
_entity_poly.pdbx_seq_one_letter_code
_entity_poly.pdbx_strand_id
1 'polypeptide(L)'
;MIPPKEVILKAISEVKPYVDQRISQFKSLKEKGLTIFDFKPFVDIKAYEADIFSEACFCILTANFKAETGIKIQAEVGIEGFRNYSLEKLYSIFKKHGHRFAIQRAERIVNLRPLESFLQEIRFYDDGKKAREELVKKVKGYGYKEASHFLRNIGFEDVAIIDRHISRFLFENNLVKPRKTITRNVYLESESALEKLCQELNLTQGELDLYIFYIKTKKVLK
;
A
#
# COMPACT_ATOMS: atom_id res chain seq x y z
N MET A 1 18.19 -20.69 11.42
CA MET A 1 17.31 -19.58 11.00
C MET A 1 15.95 -19.85 11.63
N ILE A 2 15.34 -18.87 12.29
CA ILE A 2 13.99 -19.05 12.87
C ILE A 2 13.01 -19.27 11.70
N PRO A 3 12.14 -20.30 11.74
CA PRO A 3 11.16 -20.53 10.69
C PRO A 3 10.30 -19.28 10.41
N PRO A 4 9.98 -18.97 9.14
CA PRO A 4 9.19 -17.78 8.79
C PRO A 4 7.86 -17.72 9.55
N LYS A 5 7.22 -18.88 9.77
CA LYS A 5 5.98 -19.02 10.54
C LYS A 5 6.11 -18.52 11.98
N GLU A 6 7.16 -18.91 12.68
CA GLU A 6 7.38 -18.52 14.09
C GLU A 6 7.59 -17.01 14.22
N VAL A 7 8.33 -16.40 13.28
CA VAL A 7 8.55 -14.95 13.26
C VAL A 7 7.23 -14.20 13.05
N ILE A 8 6.36 -14.72 12.17
CA ILE A 8 5.04 -14.12 11.93
C ILE A 8 4.12 -14.30 13.15
N LEU A 9 4.06 -15.49 13.75
CA LEU A 9 3.27 -15.72 14.96
C LEU A 9 3.67 -14.79 16.11
N LYS A 10 4.97 -14.52 16.25
CA LYS A 10 5.47 -13.52 17.21
C LYS A 10 5.02 -12.10 16.84
N ALA A 11 5.08 -11.72 15.56
CA ALA A 11 4.57 -10.41 15.13
C ALA A 11 3.06 -10.27 15.40
N ILE A 12 2.28 -11.32 15.19
CA ILE A 12 0.84 -11.35 15.49
C ILE A 12 0.61 -11.03 16.97
N SER A 13 1.30 -11.72 17.89
CA SER A 13 1.11 -11.46 19.33
C SER A 13 1.53 -10.05 19.76
N GLU A 14 2.49 -9.43 19.07
CA GLU A 14 2.98 -8.09 19.40
C GLU A 14 2.07 -6.96 18.89
N VAL A 15 1.49 -7.07 17.69
CA VAL A 15 0.83 -5.92 17.01
C VAL A 15 -0.56 -6.19 16.44
N LYS A 16 -1.18 -7.34 16.71
CA LYS A 16 -2.51 -7.68 16.18
C LYS A 16 -3.57 -6.57 16.33
N PRO A 17 -3.74 -5.89 17.48
CA PRO A 17 -4.74 -4.82 17.59
C PRO A 17 -4.56 -3.68 16.56
N TYR A 18 -3.30 -3.33 16.25
CA TYR A 18 -3.00 -2.30 15.26
C TYR A 18 -3.19 -2.78 13.81
N VAL A 19 -2.92 -4.05 13.55
CA VAL A 19 -3.20 -4.68 12.24
C VAL A 19 -4.71 -4.77 12.03
N ASP A 20 -5.48 -5.22 13.02
CA ASP A 20 -6.94 -5.32 12.96
C ASP A 20 -7.58 -3.94 12.73
N GLN A 21 -7.09 -2.91 13.43
CA GLN A 21 -7.48 -1.51 13.18
C GLN A 21 -7.21 -1.11 11.73
N ARG A 22 -6.02 -1.43 11.21
CA ARG A 22 -5.63 -1.06 9.84
C ARG A 22 -6.51 -1.75 8.80
N ILE A 23 -6.76 -3.05 8.97
CA ILE A 23 -7.65 -3.83 8.10
C ILE A 23 -9.07 -3.26 8.13
N SER A 24 -9.59 -2.91 9.31
CA SER A 24 -10.90 -2.26 9.43
C SER A 24 -10.95 -0.92 8.68
N GLN A 25 -9.87 -0.11 8.76
CA GLN A 25 -9.79 1.15 8.01
C GLN A 25 -9.79 0.93 6.49
N PHE A 26 -9.13 -0.12 5.99
CA PHE A 26 -9.17 -0.49 4.56
C PHE A 26 -10.55 -0.98 4.13
N LYS A 27 -11.23 -1.78 4.97
CA LYS A 27 -12.61 -2.21 4.73
C LYS A 27 -13.57 -1.02 4.65
N SER A 28 -13.40 -0.02 5.52
CA SER A 28 -14.18 1.22 5.45
C SER A 28 -14.01 1.94 4.11
N LEU A 29 -12.79 1.95 3.53
CA LEU A 29 -12.60 2.47 2.17
C LEU A 29 -13.38 1.63 1.14
N LYS A 30 -13.32 0.30 1.21
CA LYS A 30 -14.09 -0.57 0.29
C LYS A 30 -15.59 -0.33 0.37
N GLU A 31 -16.13 -0.23 1.59
CA GLU A 31 -17.58 -0.18 1.86
C GLU A 31 -18.17 1.23 1.75
N LYS A 32 -17.41 2.25 2.14
CA LYS A 32 -17.92 3.63 2.25
C LYS A 32 -17.20 4.60 1.32
N GLY A 33 -16.01 4.25 0.84
CA GLY A 33 -15.17 5.15 0.03
C GLY A 33 -14.41 6.18 0.85
N LEU A 34 -14.53 6.11 2.18
CA LEU A 34 -13.95 7.03 3.14
C LEU A 34 -13.52 6.27 4.39
N THR A 35 -12.42 6.71 5.00
CA THR A 35 -11.94 6.21 6.29
C THR A 35 -11.21 7.31 7.04
N ILE A 36 -11.00 7.10 8.34
CA ILE A 36 -10.12 7.92 9.16
C ILE A 36 -8.92 7.05 9.53
N PHE A 37 -7.75 7.45 9.04
CA PHE A 37 -6.51 6.78 9.41
C PHE A 37 -5.92 7.39 10.67
N ASP A 38 -5.63 6.51 11.64
CA ASP A 38 -4.79 6.79 12.80
C ASP A 38 -3.59 5.84 12.74
N PHE A 39 -2.39 6.38 12.95
CA PHE A 39 -1.12 5.66 12.88
C PHE A 39 -0.38 5.62 14.22
N LYS A 40 -0.99 6.08 15.30
CA LYS A 40 -0.41 5.93 16.64
C LYS A 40 -0.25 4.44 16.99
N PRO A 41 0.82 4.06 17.69
CA PRO A 41 1.94 4.90 18.16
C PRO A 41 3.07 5.07 17.13
N PHE A 42 2.94 4.57 15.90
CA PHE A 42 4.05 4.42 14.94
C PHE A 42 4.44 5.69 14.18
N VAL A 43 3.51 6.63 14.04
CA VAL A 43 3.72 7.93 13.41
C VAL A 43 3.07 9.01 14.27
N ASP A 44 3.84 10.03 14.62
CA ASP A 44 3.33 11.21 15.32
C ASP A 44 2.60 12.13 14.34
N ILE A 45 1.33 11.82 14.14
CA ILE A 45 0.39 12.60 13.33
C ILE A 45 -1.02 12.46 13.91
N LYS A 46 -1.84 13.50 13.75
CA LYS A 46 -3.26 13.41 14.07
C LYS A 46 -3.95 12.49 13.09
N ALA A 47 -5.01 11.82 13.54
CA ALA A 47 -5.86 11.06 12.65
C ALA A 47 -6.46 11.98 11.58
N TYR A 48 -6.58 11.49 10.35
CA TYR A 48 -7.05 12.28 9.21
C TYR A 48 -7.89 11.43 8.25
N GLU A 49 -8.77 12.09 7.52
CA GLU A 49 -9.63 11.46 6.53
C GLU A 49 -8.87 11.12 5.25
N ALA A 50 -9.19 9.97 4.68
CA ALA A 50 -8.75 9.56 3.37
C ALA A 50 -9.89 8.86 2.64
N ASP A 51 -9.89 9.02 1.33
CA ASP A 51 -10.82 8.40 0.39
C ASP A 51 -10.07 7.62 -0.69
N ILE A 52 -10.81 7.03 -1.62
CA ILE A 52 -10.22 6.22 -2.70
C ILE A 52 -9.21 7.02 -3.54
N PHE A 53 -9.53 8.27 -3.91
CA PHE A 53 -8.65 9.06 -4.77
C PHE A 53 -7.36 9.50 -4.07
N SER A 54 -7.47 9.99 -2.83
CA SER A 54 -6.31 10.35 -2.02
C SER A 54 -5.46 9.13 -1.67
N GLU A 55 -6.04 7.93 -1.58
CA GLU A 55 -5.28 6.69 -1.43
C GLU A 55 -4.51 6.31 -2.70
N ALA A 56 -5.12 6.47 -3.87
CA ALA A 56 -4.42 6.29 -5.14
C ALA A 56 -3.23 7.26 -5.27
N CYS A 57 -3.41 8.52 -4.84
CA CYS A 57 -2.34 9.52 -4.76
C CYS A 57 -1.24 9.13 -3.77
N PHE A 58 -1.60 8.56 -2.61
CA PHE A 58 -0.65 8.04 -1.64
C PHE A 58 0.24 6.94 -2.24
N CYS A 59 -0.31 5.99 -2.99
CA CYS A 59 0.49 4.95 -3.67
C CYS A 59 1.45 5.54 -4.74
N ILE A 60 1.05 6.63 -5.43
CA ILE A 60 1.95 7.37 -6.31
C ILE A 60 3.12 7.97 -5.53
N LEU A 61 2.87 8.55 -4.35
CA LEU A 61 3.89 9.17 -3.51
C LEU A 61 4.87 8.15 -2.92
N THR A 62 4.37 6.99 -2.48
CA THR A 62 5.19 5.99 -1.77
C THR A 62 5.98 5.07 -2.69
N ALA A 63 5.73 5.12 -4.01
CA ALA A 63 6.54 4.42 -4.99
C ALA A 63 8.02 4.83 -4.90
N ASN A 64 8.85 3.91 -4.38
CA ASN A 64 10.26 4.13 -4.07
C ASN A 64 10.49 5.29 -3.08
N PHE A 65 9.61 5.44 -2.09
CA PHE A 65 9.71 6.45 -1.04
C PHE A 65 9.21 5.92 0.30
N LYS A 66 9.43 6.67 1.40
CA LYS A 66 9.08 6.22 2.75
C LYS A 66 7.57 6.35 2.97
N ALA A 67 6.92 5.27 3.40
CA ALA A 67 5.49 5.25 3.74
C ALA A 67 5.13 6.34 4.77
N GLU A 68 5.95 6.50 5.81
CA GLU A 68 5.72 7.53 6.84
C GLU A 68 5.68 8.96 6.27
N THR A 69 6.58 9.30 5.35
CA THR A 69 6.56 10.62 4.72
C THR A 69 5.36 10.74 3.77
N GLY A 70 4.98 9.67 3.07
CA GLY A 70 3.74 9.62 2.28
C GLY A 70 2.50 9.90 3.13
N ILE A 71 2.43 9.34 4.35
CA ILE A 71 1.35 9.58 5.32
C ILE A 71 1.31 11.06 5.71
N LYS A 72 2.45 11.65 6.07
CA LYS A 72 2.56 13.07 6.44
C LYS A 72 2.13 13.99 5.29
N ILE A 73 2.53 13.68 4.06
CA ILE A 73 2.11 14.42 2.87
C ILE A 73 0.60 14.25 2.64
N GLN A 74 0.07 13.03 2.71
CA GLN A 74 -1.36 12.77 2.48
C GLN A 74 -2.23 13.53 3.49
N ALA A 75 -1.81 13.59 4.76
CA ALA A 75 -2.50 14.35 5.80
C ALA A 75 -2.40 15.88 5.60
N GLU A 76 -1.26 16.40 5.15
CA GLU A 76 -1.11 17.85 4.87
C GLU A 76 -1.90 18.29 3.63
N VAL A 77 -1.94 17.45 2.59
CA VAL A 77 -2.67 17.77 1.35
C VAL A 77 -4.17 17.54 1.51
N GLY A 78 -4.55 16.43 2.14
CA GLY A 78 -5.96 16.04 2.32
C GLY A 78 -6.67 15.68 1.01
N ILE A 79 -7.92 15.24 1.16
CA ILE A 79 -8.83 14.82 0.09
C ILE A 79 -8.99 15.92 -0.97
N GLU A 80 -9.33 17.13 -0.55
CA GLU A 80 -9.56 18.27 -1.46
C GLU A 80 -8.27 18.81 -2.07
N GLY A 81 -7.16 18.77 -1.34
CA GLY A 81 -5.88 19.26 -1.87
C GLY A 81 -5.40 18.42 -3.05
N PHE A 82 -5.54 17.10 -3.01
CA PHE A 82 -5.13 16.25 -4.14
C PHE A 82 -5.95 16.52 -5.40
N ARG A 83 -7.24 16.86 -5.26
CA ARG A 83 -8.13 17.21 -6.37
C ARG A 83 -7.88 18.61 -6.93
N ASN A 84 -7.64 19.58 -6.05
CA ASN A 84 -7.78 20.99 -6.43
C ASN A 84 -6.46 21.78 -6.45
N TYR A 85 -5.44 21.38 -5.67
CA TYR A 85 -4.19 22.15 -5.64
C TYR A 85 -3.51 22.16 -7.00
N SER A 86 -2.89 23.29 -7.35
CA SER A 86 -2.10 23.38 -8.58
C SER A 86 -0.88 22.46 -8.54
N LEU A 87 -0.30 22.19 -9.71
CA LEU A 87 0.94 21.43 -9.83
C LEU A 87 2.05 22.01 -8.94
N GLU A 88 2.20 23.33 -8.95
CA GLU A 88 3.21 24.08 -8.19
C GLU A 88 2.99 23.94 -6.69
N LYS A 89 1.72 24.00 -6.26
CA LYS A 89 1.37 23.84 -4.84
C LYS A 89 1.69 22.43 -4.36
N LEU A 90 1.28 21.39 -5.11
CA LEU A 90 1.63 20.01 -4.78
C LEU A 90 3.14 19.79 -4.76
N TYR A 91 3.85 20.28 -5.79
CA TYR A 91 5.32 20.23 -5.84
C TYR A 91 5.96 20.87 -4.62
N SER A 92 5.50 22.06 -4.20
CA SER A 92 6.03 22.77 -3.05
C SER A 92 5.89 21.97 -1.74
N ILE A 93 4.72 21.35 -1.52
CA ILE A 93 4.45 20.50 -0.35
C ILE A 93 5.35 19.27 -0.40
N PHE A 94 5.42 18.59 -1.54
CA PHE A 94 6.22 17.36 -1.67
C PHE A 94 7.72 17.65 -1.47
N LYS A 95 8.21 18.77 -2.01
CA LYS A 95 9.60 19.22 -1.83
C LYS A 95 9.89 19.58 -0.37
N LYS A 96 8.98 20.28 0.31
CA LYS A 96 9.07 20.60 1.75
C LYS A 96 9.23 19.34 2.60
N HIS A 97 8.57 18.24 2.23
CA HIS A 97 8.71 16.93 2.86
C HIS A 97 9.91 16.11 2.37
N GLY A 98 10.79 16.68 1.55
CA GLY A 98 12.01 16.01 1.07
C GLY A 98 11.76 14.93 0.01
N HIS A 99 10.63 14.99 -0.71
CA HIS A 99 10.33 14.01 -1.75
C HIS A 99 11.28 14.15 -2.95
N ARG A 100 12.20 13.19 -3.12
CA ARG A 100 13.25 13.21 -4.16
C ARG A 100 12.76 13.32 -5.62
N PHE A 101 11.52 12.91 -5.88
CA PHE A 101 10.86 13.03 -7.20
C PHE A 101 9.63 13.96 -7.16
N ALA A 102 9.66 15.02 -6.34
CA ALA A 102 8.49 15.86 -6.05
C ALA A 102 7.72 16.30 -7.30
N ILE A 103 8.41 16.84 -8.32
CA ILE A 103 7.74 17.35 -9.53
C ILE A 103 7.05 16.23 -10.31
N GLN A 104 7.74 15.11 -10.54
CA GLN A 104 7.20 13.95 -11.24
C GLN A 104 5.98 13.34 -10.51
N ARG A 105 5.97 13.37 -9.17
CA ARG A 105 4.80 12.89 -8.40
C ARG A 105 3.63 13.86 -8.47
N ALA A 106 3.90 15.17 -8.42
CA ALA A 106 2.88 16.19 -8.59
C ALA A 106 2.22 16.09 -9.97
N GLU A 107 3.01 15.97 -11.04
CA GLU A 107 2.51 15.76 -12.41
C GLU A 107 1.65 14.50 -12.52
N ARG A 108 2.10 13.38 -11.92
CA ARG A 108 1.33 12.11 -11.95
C ARG A 108 0.00 12.24 -11.22
N ILE A 109 -0.04 12.93 -10.09
CA ILE A 109 -1.27 13.16 -9.33
C ILE A 109 -2.24 14.05 -10.11
N VAL A 110 -1.76 15.14 -10.73
CA VAL A 110 -2.61 16.00 -11.57
C VAL A 110 -3.19 15.21 -12.74
N ASN A 111 -2.36 14.39 -13.40
CA ASN A 111 -2.80 13.51 -14.50
C ASN A 111 -3.72 12.36 -14.04
N LEU A 112 -3.80 12.05 -12.75
CA LEU A 112 -4.68 11.02 -12.21
C LEU A 112 -6.13 11.50 -12.07
N ARG A 113 -6.36 12.80 -11.88
CA ARG A 113 -7.69 13.39 -11.62
C ARG A 113 -8.78 12.95 -12.61
N PRO A 114 -8.53 12.90 -13.94
CA PRO A 114 -9.55 12.44 -14.89
C PRO A 114 -9.96 10.97 -14.71
N LEU A 115 -9.19 10.17 -13.97
CA LEU A 115 -9.46 8.77 -13.68
C LEU A 115 -10.18 8.55 -12.34
N GLU A 116 -10.61 9.62 -11.65
CA GLU A 116 -11.23 9.50 -10.33
C GLU A 116 -12.45 8.58 -10.33
N SER A 117 -13.39 8.74 -11.27
CA SER A 117 -14.58 7.86 -11.36
C SER A 117 -14.18 6.39 -11.56
N PHE A 118 -13.17 6.14 -12.40
CA PHE A 118 -12.65 4.78 -12.60
C PHE A 118 -12.04 4.21 -11.31
N LEU A 119 -11.27 5.01 -10.57
CA LEU A 119 -10.70 4.57 -9.28
C LEU A 119 -11.81 4.27 -8.27
N GLN A 120 -12.89 5.05 -8.26
CA GLN A 120 -14.07 4.79 -7.43
C GLN A 120 -14.79 3.50 -7.86
N GLU A 121 -14.87 3.18 -9.15
CA GLU A 121 -15.48 1.93 -9.63
C GLU A 121 -14.68 0.69 -9.22
N ILE A 122 -13.34 0.79 -9.17
CA ILE A 122 -12.45 -0.34 -8.84
C ILE A 122 -12.79 -0.97 -7.49
N ARG A 123 -13.24 -0.19 -6.49
CA ARG A 123 -13.56 -0.73 -5.15
C ARG A 123 -14.70 -1.76 -5.16
N PHE A 124 -15.56 -1.73 -6.19
CA PHE A 124 -16.72 -2.62 -6.31
C PHE A 124 -16.38 -3.95 -7.01
N TYR A 125 -15.12 -4.16 -7.39
CA TYR A 125 -14.68 -5.45 -7.91
C TYR A 125 -14.60 -6.49 -6.79
N ASP A 126 -14.97 -7.72 -7.12
CA ASP A 126 -14.83 -8.87 -6.22
C ASP A 126 -13.43 -9.48 -6.25
N ASP A 127 -12.76 -9.41 -7.40
CA ASP A 127 -11.46 -10.03 -7.67
C ASP A 127 -10.37 -8.96 -7.77
N GLY A 128 -9.51 -8.89 -6.75
CA GLY A 128 -8.44 -7.91 -6.68
C GLY A 128 -7.37 -8.14 -7.73
N LYS A 129 -7.11 -9.39 -8.11
CA LYS A 129 -6.14 -9.71 -9.16
C LYS A 129 -6.60 -9.21 -10.53
N LYS A 130 -7.89 -9.32 -10.85
CA LYS A 130 -8.46 -8.71 -12.07
C LYS A 130 -8.44 -7.19 -12.01
N ALA A 131 -8.86 -6.60 -10.89
CA ALA A 131 -8.80 -5.16 -10.69
C ALA A 131 -7.37 -4.60 -10.86
N ARG A 132 -6.36 -5.37 -10.41
CA ARG A 132 -4.94 -5.02 -10.55
C ARG A 132 -4.53 -4.91 -12.01
N GLU A 133 -4.94 -5.86 -12.85
CA GLU A 133 -4.62 -5.84 -14.28
C GLU A 133 -5.20 -4.60 -14.96
N GLU A 134 -6.42 -4.19 -14.60
CA GLU A 134 -7.05 -2.98 -15.13
C GLU A 134 -6.34 -1.70 -14.67
N LEU A 135 -5.97 -1.62 -13.40
CA LEU A 135 -5.20 -0.51 -12.84
C LEU A 135 -3.83 -0.35 -13.52
N VAL A 136 -3.09 -1.45 -13.70
CA VAL A 136 -1.77 -1.44 -14.34
C VAL A 136 -1.84 -0.93 -15.78
N LYS A 137 -2.92 -1.25 -16.52
CA LYS A 137 -3.11 -0.78 -17.90
C LYS A 137 -3.48 0.70 -17.95
N LYS A 138 -4.36 1.16 -17.06
CA LYS A 138 -5.03 2.48 -17.18
C LYS A 138 -4.33 3.59 -16.41
N VAL A 139 -3.69 3.28 -15.27
CA VAL A 139 -3.08 4.28 -14.39
C VAL A 139 -1.59 4.45 -14.69
N LYS A 140 -1.22 5.58 -15.29
CA LYS A 140 0.18 5.87 -15.62
C LYS A 140 1.05 5.91 -14.36
N GLY A 141 2.06 5.03 -14.33
CA GLY A 141 2.99 4.91 -13.22
C GLY A 141 2.63 3.85 -12.20
N TYR A 142 1.51 3.13 -12.38
CA TYR A 142 1.23 1.91 -11.63
C TYR A 142 1.90 0.71 -12.30
N GLY A 143 2.83 0.08 -11.57
CA GLY A 143 3.18 -1.31 -11.81
C GLY A 143 2.35 -2.24 -10.92
N TYR A 144 2.65 -3.54 -10.94
CA TYR A 144 1.97 -4.53 -10.11
C TYR A 144 2.00 -4.17 -8.62
N LYS A 145 3.15 -3.68 -8.13
CA LYS A 145 3.31 -3.30 -6.72
C LYS A 145 2.40 -2.15 -6.34
N GLU A 146 2.44 -1.03 -7.07
CA GLU A 146 1.59 0.14 -6.76
C GLU A 146 0.11 -0.18 -6.92
N ALA A 147 -0.28 -0.98 -7.93
CA ALA A 147 -1.67 -1.40 -8.11
C ALA A 147 -2.15 -2.32 -6.98
N SER A 148 -1.38 -3.36 -6.61
CA SER A 148 -1.70 -4.19 -5.43
C SER A 148 -1.75 -3.37 -4.15
N HIS A 149 -0.83 -2.40 -4.00
CA HIS A 149 -0.77 -1.54 -2.81
C HIS A 149 -2.04 -0.72 -2.66
N PHE A 150 -2.46 -0.07 -3.75
CA PHE A 150 -3.71 0.67 -3.79
C PHE A 150 -4.90 -0.24 -3.45
N LEU A 151 -5.02 -1.40 -4.12
CA LEU A 151 -6.10 -2.36 -3.89
C LEU A 151 -6.16 -2.83 -2.44
N ARG A 152 -5.03 -3.23 -1.86
CA ARG A 152 -4.99 -3.63 -0.44
C ARG A 152 -5.49 -2.51 0.44
N ASN A 153 -5.02 -1.29 0.21
CA ASN A 153 -5.39 -0.14 1.03
C ASN A 153 -6.84 0.28 0.88
N ILE A 154 -7.51 -0.09 -0.22
CA ILE A 154 -8.97 0.06 -0.38
C ILE A 154 -9.75 -1.23 -0.06
N GLY A 155 -9.14 -2.17 0.66
CA GLY A 155 -9.82 -3.31 1.30
C GLY A 155 -9.84 -4.62 0.51
N PHE A 156 -9.02 -4.78 -0.53
CA PHE A 156 -8.81 -6.09 -1.16
C PHE A 156 -7.84 -6.93 -0.32
N GLU A 157 -8.22 -8.19 -0.08
CA GLU A 157 -7.51 -9.11 0.81
C GLU A 157 -6.73 -10.20 0.06
N ASP A 158 -6.88 -10.26 -1.27
CA ASP A 158 -6.41 -11.34 -2.16
C ASP A 158 -5.17 -10.97 -3.01
N VAL A 159 -4.63 -9.76 -2.83
CA VAL A 159 -3.47 -9.27 -3.58
C VAL A 159 -2.26 -9.03 -2.67
N ALA A 160 -1.09 -9.52 -3.09
CA ALA A 160 0.16 -9.29 -2.38
C ALA A 160 0.83 -7.99 -2.85
N ILE A 161 1.56 -7.31 -1.96
CA ILE A 161 2.39 -6.15 -2.30
C ILE A 161 3.86 -6.59 -2.35
N ILE A 162 4.37 -6.99 -3.51
CA ILE A 162 5.77 -7.41 -3.62
C ILE A 162 6.70 -6.19 -3.73
N ASP A 163 7.03 -5.60 -2.57
CA ASP A 163 8.00 -4.52 -2.45
C ASP A 163 9.40 -5.06 -2.07
N ARG A 164 10.33 -4.15 -1.75
CA ARG A 164 11.69 -4.53 -1.32
C ARG A 164 11.71 -5.26 0.03
N HIS A 165 10.81 -4.95 0.96
CA HIS A 165 10.75 -5.53 2.29
C HIS A 165 10.20 -6.95 2.22
N ILE A 166 9.13 -7.15 1.44
CA ILE A 166 8.51 -8.44 1.17
C ILE A 166 9.43 -9.33 0.34
N SER A 167 10.02 -8.80 -0.74
CA SER A 167 11.00 -9.55 -1.55
C SER A 167 12.19 -10.01 -0.69
N ARG A 168 12.71 -9.13 0.17
CA ARG A 168 13.79 -9.49 1.11
C ARG A 168 13.36 -10.56 2.10
N PHE A 169 12.13 -10.50 2.62
CA PHE A 169 11.59 -11.54 3.49
C PHE A 169 11.49 -12.89 2.77
N LEU A 170 10.96 -12.93 1.56
CA LEU A 170 10.85 -14.16 0.75
C LEU A 170 12.22 -14.79 0.49
N PHE A 171 13.22 -13.99 0.13
CA PHE A 171 14.56 -14.47 -0.19
C PHE A 171 15.32 -14.93 1.05
N GLU A 172 15.26 -14.18 2.15
CA GLU A 172 15.93 -14.56 3.40
C GLU A 172 15.38 -15.87 3.97
N ASN A 173 14.10 -16.18 3.74
CA ASN A 173 13.47 -17.43 4.19
C ASN A 173 13.46 -18.53 3.13
N ASN A 174 14.17 -18.35 2.00
CA ASN A 174 14.24 -19.31 0.90
C ASN A 174 12.86 -19.72 0.32
N LEU A 175 11.86 -18.85 0.41
CA LEU A 175 10.51 -19.11 -0.12
C LEU A 175 10.45 -18.96 -1.64
N VAL A 176 11.31 -18.08 -2.19
CA VAL A 176 11.47 -17.85 -3.63
C VAL A 176 12.95 -17.65 -3.92
N LYS A 177 13.41 -18.03 -5.13
CA LYS A 177 14.78 -17.79 -5.56
C LYS A 177 15.07 -16.29 -5.67
N PRO A 178 16.22 -15.78 -5.15
CA PRO A 178 16.58 -14.38 -5.30
C PRO A 178 16.60 -13.91 -6.76
N ARG A 179 16.10 -12.69 -6.99
CA ARG A 179 16.08 -12.02 -8.31
C ARG A 179 16.44 -10.55 -8.17
N LYS A 180 17.21 -10.01 -9.11
CA LYS A 180 17.55 -8.58 -9.16
C LYS A 180 16.36 -7.71 -9.60
N THR A 181 15.53 -8.24 -10.48
CA THR A 181 14.38 -7.55 -11.08
C THR A 181 13.11 -8.34 -10.82
N ILE A 182 12.07 -7.64 -10.36
CA ILE A 182 10.74 -8.21 -10.18
C ILE A 182 9.97 -8.03 -11.49
N THR A 183 10.06 -9.02 -12.37
CA THR A 183 9.20 -9.09 -13.56
C THR A 183 7.80 -9.54 -13.16
N ARG A 184 6.82 -9.45 -14.07
CA ARG A 184 5.46 -9.98 -13.85
C ARG A 184 5.47 -11.43 -13.35
N ASN A 185 6.26 -12.30 -13.97
CA ASN A 185 6.32 -13.70 -13.59
C ASN A 185 6.91 -13.89 -12.19
N VAL A 186 7.98 -13.15 -11.85
CA VAL A 186 8.57 -13.19 -10.50
C VAL A 186 7.59 -12.64 -9.46
N TYR A 187 6.80 -11.62 -9.82
CA TYR A 187 5.77 -11.06 -8.96
C TYR A 187 4.71 -12.11 -8.62
N LEU A 188 4.17 -12.79 -9.63
CA LEU A 188 3.13 -13.81 -9.46
C LEU A 188 3.66 -15.07 -8.74
N GLU A 189 4.91 -15.48 -9.01
CA GLU A 189 5.59 -16.54 -8.25
C GLU A 189 5.70 -16.16 -6.77
N SER A 190 6.07 -14.92 -6.48
CA SER A 190 6.19 -14.40 -5.11
C SER A 190 4.84 -14.30 -4.40
N GLU A 191 3.82 -13.84 -5.10
CA GLU A 191 2.44 -13.80 -4.59
C GLU A 191 1.96 -15.21 -4.23
N SER A 192 2.14 -16.20 -5.12
CA SER A 192 1.75 -17.59 -4.84
C SER A 192 2.51 -18.21 -3.66
N ALA A 193 3.78 -17.85 -3.45
CA ALA A 193 4.53 -18.28 -2.27
C ALA A 193 3.93 -17.70 -0.97
N LEU A 194 3.49 -16.44 -0.99
CA LEU A 194 2.79 -15.82 0.13
C LEU A 194 1.40 -16.42 0.36
N GLU A 195 0.68 -16.84 -0.69
CA GLU A 195 -0.63 -17.50 -0.56
C GLU A 195 -0.54 -18.80 0.23
N LYS A 196 0.50 -19.60 0.01
CA LYS A 196 0.74 -20.82 0.78
C LYS A 196 0.94 -20.51 2.26
N LEU A 197 1.70 -19.46 2.56
CA LEU A 197 1.94 -19.00 3.93
C LEU A 197 0.67 -18.45 4.58
N CYS A 198 -0.16 -17.74 3.81
CA CYS A 198 -1.49 -17.30 4.22
C CYS A 198 -2.38 -18.48 4.64
N GLN A 199 -2.43 -19.54 3.83
CA GLN A 199 -3.21 -20.76 4.12
C GLN A 199 -2.74 -21.44 5.42
N GLU A 200 -1.43 -21.58 5.62
CA GLU A 200 -0.87 -22.21 6.82
C GLU A 200 -1.11 -21.42 8.13
N LEU A 201 -1.29 -20.10 8.01
CA LEU A 201 -1.47 -19.17 9.12
C LEU A 201 -2.92 -18.71 9.30
N ASN A 202 -3.82 -19.09 8.38
CA ASN A 202 -5.19 -18.60 8.30
C ASN A 202 -5.25 -17.05 8.28
N LEU A 203 -4.44 -16.45 7.39
CA LEU A 203 -4.38 -15.00 7.16
C LEU A 203 -4.74 -14.68 5.71
N THR A 204 -5.13 -13.44 5.47
CA THR A 204 -5.23 -12.85 4.12
C THR A 204 -3.88 -12.32 3.64
N GLN A 205 -3.74 -12.05 2.34
CA GLN A 205 -2.55 -11.36 1.80
C GLN A 205 -2.39 -9.97 2.41
N GLY A 206 -3.53 -9.27 2.61
CA GLY A 206 -3.56 -7.95 3.21
C GLY A 206 -3.02 -7.91 4.64
N GLU A 207 -3.39 -8.90 5.46
CA GLU A 207 -2.89 -9.05 6.83
C GLU A 207 -1.42 -9.48 6.86
N LEU A 208 -1.06 -10.49 6.06
CA LEU A 208 0.30 -11.00 6.02
C LEU A 208 1.33 -9.92 5.65
N ASP A 209 0.99 -9.05 4.68
CA ASP A 209 1.85 -7.91 4.32
C ASP A 209 2.12 -7.00 5.53
N LEU A 210 1.11 -6.65 6.32
CA LEU A 210 1.29 -5.78 7.49
C LEU A 210 2.19 -6.42 8.56
N TYR A 211 2.06 -7.72 8.79
CA TYR A 211 2.94 -8.43 9.72
C TYR A 211 4.38 -8.52 9.22
N ILE A 212 4.59 -8.83 7.94
CA ILE A 212 5.95 -8.85 7.36
C ILE A 212 6.55 -7.44 7.38
N PHE A 213 5.76 -6.41 7.06
CA PHE A 213 6.21 -5.03 7.12
C PHE A 213 6.62 -4.64 8.55
N TYR A 214 5.84 -5.05 9.56
CA TYR A 214 6.21 -4.85 10.97
C TYR A 214 7.50 -5.59 11.34
N ILE A 215 7.69 -6.83 10.89
CA ILE A 215 8.94 -7.58 11.12
C ILE A 215 10.15 -6.79 10.58
N LYS A 216 10.01 -6.13 9.42
CA LYS A 216 11.09 -5.38 8.79
C LYS A 216 11.29 -3.96 9.29
N THR A 217 10.26 -3.32 9.85
CA THR A 217 10.28 -1.87 10.13
C THR A 217 9.90 -1.49 11.56
N LYS A 218 9.34 -2.44 12.32
CA LYS A 218 8.73 -2.23 13.64
C LYS A 218 7.57 -1.23 13.65
N LYS A 219 6.88 -1.08 12.51
CA LYS A 219 5.71 -0.21 12.36
C LYS A 219 4.56 -0.93 11.67
N VAL A 220 3.32 -0.62 12.08
CA VAL A 220 2.11 -0.96 11.31
C VAL A 220 1.61 0.32 10.63
N LEU A 221 1.88 0.43 9.33
CA LEU A 221 1.49 1.57 8.51
C LEU A 221 0.45 1.13 7.47
N LYS A 222 0.66 1.46 6.20
CA LYS A 222 -0.16 1.03 5.08
C LYS A 222 0.65 1.03 3.80
#